data_AF-A0A9W8NP44-F1
#
_entry.id   AF-A0A9W8NP44-F1
#
_cell.length_a   1.000
_cell.length_b   1.000
_cell.length_c   1.000
_cell.angle_alpha   90.00
_cell.angle_beta   90.00
_cell.angle_gamma   90.00
#
_symmetry.space_group_name_H-M   'P 1'
#
loop_
_entity.id
_entity.type
_entity.pdbx_description
1 polymer ?
#
loop_
_entity_poly.entity_id
_entity_poly.type
_entity_poly.pdbx_seq_one_letter_code
_entity_poly.pdbx_strand_id
1 'polypeptide(L)'
;MTGQVSNLENIADNFTYVENNKTREITGGIMFNAFVIDHRQTIADTIACATYTELIITQNASGASTPHVIGTQIRHNPTDMSCYLIDLLVSGPGSWLFNASQTLYWAQRENWTVIDEAKRDSREKIKAAADAYLDMWSNKSAVDAVPWVYTRATGGLTTPASPGSRRTTTKRRTRIGGM
;
A
#
# COMPACT_ATOMS: atom_id res chain seq x y z
N MET A 1 14.17 20.43 -8.62
CA MET A 1 14.27 19.92 -7.24
C MET A 1 14.34 18.40 -7.32
N THR A 2 15.27 17.76 -6.61
CA THR A 2 15.42 16.30 -6.53
C THR A 2 15.01 15.81 -5.14
N GLY A 3 14.59 14.55 -5.03
CA GLY A 3 14.38 13.89 -3.74
C GLY A 3 15.69 13.80 -2.95
N GLN A 4 15.59 13.66 -1.62
CA GLN A 4 16.73 13.56 -0.71
C GLN A 4 16.69 12.22 0.01
N VAL A 5 17.64 11.33 -0.30
CA VAL A 5 17.79 10.02 0.35
C VAL A 5 18.76 10.06 1.53
N SER A 6 19.49 11.17 1.71
CA SER A 6 20.47 11.36 2.77
C SER A 6 19.89 11.37 4.19
N ASN A 7 18.57 11.59 4.31
CA ASN A 7 17.85 11.53 5.59
C ASN A 7 17.49 10.10 6.00
N LEU A 8 17.81 9.10 5.18
CA LEU A 8 17.58 7.70 5.49
C LEU A 8 18.70 7.21 6.41
N GLU A 9 18.38 7.08 7.70
CA GLU A 9 19.33 6.66 8.74
C GLU A 9 19.22 5.16 9.05
N ASN A 10 20.22 4.63 9.76
CA ASN A 10 20.25 3.22 10.20
C ASN A 10 20.07 2.21 9.05
N ILE A 11 20.89 2.32 8.01
CA ILE A 11 20.86 1.42 6.85
C ILE A 11 21.78 0.24 7.09
N ALA A 12 21.27 -0.96 6.83
CA ALA A 12 22.03 -2.20 6.96
C ALA A 12 23.08 -2.34 5.85
N ASP A 13 24.20 -3.00 6.12
CA ASP A 13 25.25 -3.24 5.13
C ASP A 13 24.75 -4.06 3.91
N ASN A 14 23.72 -4.88 4.10
CA ASN A 14 23.08 -5.69 3.07
C ASN A 14 21.82 -5.03 2.46
N PHE A 15 21.72 -3.70 2.54
CA PHE A 15 20.59 -2.95 2.04
C PHE A 15 20.29 -3.24 0.56
N THR A 16 19.02 -3.47 0.26
CA THR A 16 18.53 -3.68 -1.10
C THR A 16 17.37 -2.74 -1.39
N TYR A 17 17.40 -2.14 -2.59
CA TYR A 17 16.31 -1.32 -3.11
C TYR A 17 15.70 -1.98 -4.35
N VAL A 18 14.38 -2.20 -4.31
CA VAL A 18 13.62 -2.89 -5.35
C VAL A 18 12.48 -2.00 -5.82
N GLU A 19 12.30 -1.88 -7.13
CA GLU A 19 11.11 -1.26 -7.72
C GLU A 19 10.53 -2.17 -8.79
N ASN A 20 9.23 -2.44 -8.72
CA ASN A 20 8.50 -3.26 -9.70
C ASN A 20 9.25 -4.57 -9.99
N ASN A 21 9.66 -5.28 -8.94
CA ASN A 21 10.41 -6.54 -8.96
C ASN A 21 11.81 -6.46 -9.60
N LYS A 22 12.44 -5.28 -9.66
CA LYS A 22 13.80 -5.10 -10.16
C LYS A 22 14.68 -4.40 -9.14
N THR A 23 15.80 -5.01 -8.80
CA THR A 23 16.85 -4.39 -7.99
C THR A 23 17.48 -3.22 -8.73
N ARG A 24 17.66 -2.08 -8.05
CA ARG A 24 18.30 -0.89 -8.62
C ARG A 24 18.89 -0.01 -7.53
N GLU A 25 19.70 0.96 -7.92
CA GLU A 25 20.21 1.99 -7.01
C GLU A 25 19.09 2.95 -6.60
N ILE A 26 19.00 3.28 -5.30
CA ILE A 26 17.96 4.16 -4.75
C ILE A 26 18.01 5.58 -5.36
N THR A 27 19.21 6.07 -5.68
CA THR A 27 19.43 7.38 -6.32
C THR A 27 18.99 7.40 -7.79
N GLY A 28 18.83 6.24 -8.43
CA GLY A 28 18.25 6.10 -9.77
C GLY A 28 16.76 5.74 -9.75
N GLY A 29 16.17 5.63 -8.56
CA GLY A 29 14.79 5.23 -8.34
C GLY A 29 13.80 6.40 -8.33
N ILE A 30 12.51 6.05 -8.22
CA ILE A 30 11.38 6.96 -8.07
C ILE A 30 11.55 7.85 -6.82
N MET A 31 12.16 7.34 -5.76
CA MET A 31 12.36 8.07 -4.50
C MET A 31 13.36 9.24 -4.62
N PHE A 32 14.16 9.27 -5.70
CA PHE A 32 15.06 10.39 -5.98
C PHE A 32 14.38 11.55 -6.73
N ASN A 33 13.09 11.43 -7.06
CA ASN A 33 12.31 12.51 -7.67
C ASN A 33 11.63 13.39 -6.60
N ALA A 34 11.53 14.69 -6.85
CA ALA A 34 10.79 15.60 -5.98
C ALA A 34 9.29 15.58 -6.33
N PHE A 35 8.49 14.94 -5.47
CA PHE A 35 7.04 14.88 -5.59
C PHE A 35 6.34 15.76 -4.57
N VAL A 36 5.14 16.22 -4.94
CA VAL A 36 4.16 16.73 -3.98
C VAL A 36 3.29 15.55 -3.57
N ILE A 37 3.35 15.17 -2.29
CA ILE A 37 2.59 14.04 -1.76
C ILE A 37 1.17 14.52 -1.43
N ASP A 38 0.19 14.14 -2.25
CA ASP A 38 -1.22 14.52 -2.04
C ASP A 38 -1.90 13.68 -0.96
N HIS A 39 -1.48 12.42 -0.82
CA HIS A 39 -1.94 11.54 0.26
C HIS A 39 -0.85 10.55 0.66
N ARG A 40 -0.80 10.25 1.96
CA ARG A 40 0.03 9.18 2.53
C ARG A 40 -0.74 8.41 3.58
N GLN A 41 -0.61 7.09 3.55
CA GLN A 41 -1.16 6.20 4.57
C GLN A 41 -0.12 5.15 4.95
N THR A 42 0.24 5.09 6.23
CA THR A 42 1.27 4.16 6.74
C THR A 42 0.70 3.21 7.79
N ILE A 43 0.97 1.92 7.60
CA ILE A 43 0.72 0.86 8.57
C ILE A 43 2.06 0.24 9.00
N ALA A 44 2.15 -0.14 10.26
CA ALA A 44 3.32 -0.78 10.85
C ALA A 44 2.95 -2.19 11.30
N ASP A 45 3.83 -3.15 11.01
CA ASP A 45 3.78 -4.53 11.45
C ASP A 45 4.89 -4.73 12.47
N THR A 46 4.52 -4.74 13.75
CA THR A 46 5.45 -4.80 14.86
C THR A 46 6.01 -6.20 15.09
N ILE A 47 5.29 -7.25 14.66
CA ILE A 47 5.80 -8.63 14.64
C ILE A 47 6.87 -8.82 13.56
N ALA A 48 6.63 -8.31 12.35
CA ALA A 48 7.55 -8.52 11.23
C ALA A 48 8.62 -7.42 11.07
N CYS A 49 8.69 -6.46 12.00
CA CYS A 49 9.56 -5.28 11.93
C CYS A 49 9.49 -4.55 10.57
N ALA A 50 8.27 -4.42 10.05
CA ALA A 50 8.01 -3.91 8.70
C ALA A 50 7.00 -2.77 8.70
N THR A 51 7.04 -1.95 7.66
CA THR A 51 6.01 -0.95 7.40
C THR A 51 5.53 -1.06 5.97
N TYR A 52 4.28 -0.66 5.74
CA TYR A 52 3.76 -0.40 4.41
C TYR A 52 3.23 1.03 4.35
N THR A 53 3.66 1.78 3.35
CA THR A 53 3.21 3.15 3.08
C THR A 53 2.65 3.24 1.66
N GLU A 54 1.41 3.67 1.53
CA GLU A 54 0.84 4.11 0.25
C GLU A 54 1.09 5.62 0.10
N LEU A 55 1.63 6.01 -1.06
CA LEU A 55 1.76 7.40 -1.49
C LEU A 55 0.92 7.61 -2.75
N ILE A 56 0.14 8.68 -2.77
CA ILE A 56 -0.59 9.12 -3.96
C ILE A 56 -0.09 10.51 -4.33
N ILE A 57 0.34 10.62 -5.59
CA ILE A 57 0.92 11.81 -6.19
C ILE A 57 0.14 12.08 -7.47
N THR A 58 -0.28 13.32 -7.67
CA THR A 58 -0.95 13.78 -8.90
C THR A 58 -0.07 14.78 -9.66
N GLN A 59 0.84 15.45 -8.98
CA GLN A 59 1.70 16.51 -9.51
C GLN A 59 3.10 16.52 -8.90
N ASN A 60 4.08 17.04 -9.64
CA ASN A 60 5.46 17.20 -9.17
C ASN A 60 5.64 18.54 -8.42
N ALA A 61 6.84 18.76 -7.88
CA ALA A 61 7.18 20.00 -7.17
C ALA A 61 7.07 21.30 -8.01
N SER A 62 7.04 21.21 -9.35
CA SER A 62 6.83 22.35 -10.25
C SER A 62 5.36 22.52 -10.68
N GLY A 63 4.43 21.74 -10.13
CA GLY A 63 3.00 21.76 -10.51
C GLY A 63 2.68 21.05 -11.83
N ALA A 64 3.65 20.36 -12.45
CA ALA A 64 3.40 19.56 -13.65
C ALA A 64 2.79 18.21 -13.26
N SER A 65 1.84 17.72 -14.07
CA SER A 65 1.20 16.43 -13.86
C SER A 65 2.22 15.28 -13.82
N THR A 66 2.24 14.53 -12.72
CA THR A 66 3.11 13.35 -12.53
C THR A 66 2.37 12.27 -11.74
N PRO A 67 1.25 11.75 -12.27
CA PRO A 67 0.39 10.89 -11.46
C PRO A 67 1.11 9.58 -11.13
N HIS A 68 1.29 9.30 -9.84
CA HIS A 68 1.84 8.05 -9.33
C HIS A 68 1.04 7.56 -8.14
N VAL A 69 0.87 6.24 -8.05
CA VAL A 69 0.44 5.56 -6.82
C VAL A 69 1.54 4.58 -6.46
N ILE A 70 2.15 4.77 -5.30
CA ILE A 70 3.35 4.05 -4.88
C ILE A 70 3.04 3.29 -3.60
N GLY A 71 3.08 1.96 -3.66
CA GLY A 71 3.09 1.12 -2.47
C GLY A 71 4.53 0.84 -2.07
N THR A 72 4.92 1.21 -0.86
CA THR A 72 6.29 1.04 -0.35
C THR A 72 6.26 0.10 0.85
N GLN A 73 6.99 -1.02 0.79
CA GLN A 73 7.26 -1.87 1.94
C GLN A 73 8.70 -1.62 2.41
N ILE A 74 8.87 -1.32 3.70
CA ILE A 74 10.18 -1.19 4.33
C ILE A 74 10.33 -2.28 5.38
N ARG A 75 11.45 -3.00 5.37
CA ARG A 75 11.76 -4.03 6.38
C ARG A 75 13.02 -3.68 7.14
N HIS A 76 12.99 -4.01 8.42
CA HIS A 76 14.07 -3.77 9.36
C HIS A 76 14.55 -5.07 9.99
N ASN A 77 15.83 -5.12 10.31
CA ASN A 77 16.40 -6.20 11.10
C ASN A 77 15.79 -6.16 12.51
N PRO A 78 15.27 -7.29 13.06
CA PRO A 78 14.61 -7.29 14.36
C PRO A 78 15.52 -6.92 15.55
N THR A 79 16.84 -7.06 15.38
CA THR A 79 17.82 -6.86 16.47
C THR A 79 18.22 -5.41 16.65
N ASP A 80 18.52 -4.70 15.56
CA ASP A 80 19.09 -3.35 15.56
C ASP A 80 18.21 -2.32 14.82
N MET A 81 17.05 -2.77 14.32
CA MET A 81 16.11 -1.98 13.52
C MET A 81 16.74 -1.35 12.27
N SER A 82 17.87 -1.88 11.78
CA SER A 82 18.50 -1.38 10.57
C SER A 82 17.65 -1.74 9.35
N CYS A 83 17.44 -0.77 8.46
CA CYS A 83 16.66 -0.97 7.24
C CYS A 83 17.49 -1.76 6.23
N TYR A 84 17.03 -2.97 5.89
CA TYR A 84 17.73 -3.86 4.94
C TYR A 84 16.99 -3.98 3.60
N LEU A 85 15.71 -3.62 3.54
CA LEU A 85 14.93 -3.70 2.31
C LEU A 85 13.95 -2.54 2.20
N ILE A 86 13.98 -1.88 1.06
CA ILE A 86 12.94 -0.98 0.57
C ILE A 86 12.43 -1.56 -0.76
N ASP A 87 11.17 -1.99 -0.79
CA ASP A 87 10.53 -2.59 -1.95
C ASP A 87 9.29 -1.79 -2.35
N LEU A 88 9.27 -1.34 -3.61
CA LEU A 88 8.23 -0.47 -4.14
C LEU A 88 7.49 -1.13 -5.30
N LEU A 89 6.18 -0.98 -5.26
CA LEU A 89 5.32 -1.09 -6.44
C LEU A 89 4.94 0.31 -6.89
N VAL A 90 5.50 0.73 -8.02
CA VAL A 90 5.31 2.05 -8.62
C VAL A 90 4.32 1.93 -9.79
N SER A 91 3.13 2.48 -9.61
CA SER A 91 2.12 2.58 -10.68
C SER A 91 2.05 4.00 -11.24
N GLY A 92 1.97 4.14 -12.55
CA GLY A 92 1.94 5.43 -13.25
C GLY A 92 1.17 5.34 -14.58
N PRO A 93 1.22 6.38 -15.44
CA PRO A 93 0.61 6.33 -16.77
C PRO A 93 1.04 5.09 -17.56
N GLY A 94 0.07 4.35 -18.11
CA GLY A 94 0.30 3.09 -18.82
C GLY A 94 0.22 1.84 -17.93
N SER A 95 0.19 1.98 -16.60
CA SER A 95 -0.16 0.87 -15.71
C SER A 95 -1.63 0.47 -15.88
N TRP A 96 -1.93 -0.82 -15.74
CA TRP A 96 -3.27 -1.36 -15.90
C TRP A 96 -4.26 -0.73 -14.91
N LEU A 97 -5.39 -0.22 -15.43
CA LEU A 97 -6.41 0.50 -14.66
C LEU A 97 -5.85 1.65 -13.81
N PHE A 98 -4.86 2.38 -14.31
CA PHE A 98 -4.28 3.45 -13.51
C PHE A 98 -5.09 4.76 -13.56
N ASN A 99 -5.47 5.27 -12.38
CA ASN A 99 -6.02 6.62 -12.21
C ASN A 99 -5.71 7.19 -10.82
N ALA A 100 -4.64 8.00 -10.71
CA ALA A 100 -4.20 8.56 -9.44
C ALA A 100 -5.26 9.48 -8.78
N SER A 101 -5.95 10.32 -9.56
CA SER A 101 -6.97 11.24 -9.03
C SER A 101 -8.17 10.48 -8.45
N GLN A 102 -8.59 9.40 -9.12
CA GLN A 102 -9.67 8.55 -8.63
C GLN A 102 -9.24 7.75 -7.38
N THR A 103 -8.00 7.27 -7.35
CA THR A 103 -7.42 6.63 -6.15
C THR A 103 -7.38 7.61 -4.98
N LEU A 104 -6.90 8.84 -5.20
CA LEU A 104 -6.90 9.92 -4.20
C LEU A 104 -8.31 10.20 -3.67
N TYR A 105 -9.29 10.35 -4.57
CA TYR A 105 -10.69 10.58 -4.22
C TYR A 105 -11.21 9.51 -3.26
N TRP A 106 -10.90 8.24 -3.51
CA TRP A 106 -11.36 7.14 -2.66
C TRP A 106 -10.58 7.00 -1.36
N ALA A 107 -9.27 7.25 -1.38
CA ALA A 107 -8.40 7.18 -0.22
C ALA A 107 -8.78 8.22 0.85
N GLN A 108 -9.09 9.45 0.42
CA GLN A 108 -9.55 10.53 1.32
C GLN A 108 -10.88 10.23 2.03
N ARG A 109 -11.64 9.24 1.57
CA ARG A 109 -12.94 8.83 2.15
C ARG A 109 -12.84 7.60 3.02
N GLU A 110 -11.64 7.05 3.19
CA GLU A 110 -11.41 5.89 4.06
C GLU A 110 -11.26 6.33 5.51
N ASN A 111 -11.82 5.52 6.41
CA ASN A 111 -11.68 5.74 7.84
C ASN A 111 -10.65 4.78 8.42
N TRP A 112 -9.42 5.26 8.56
CA TRP A 112 -8.29 4.51 9.13
C TRP A 112 -8.18 4.64 10.65
N THR A 113 -9.27 4.94 11.37
CA THR A 113 -9.29 4.88 12.83
C THR A 113 -8.94 3.48 13.34
N VAL A 114 -8.36 3.44 14.54
CA VAL A 114 -8.00 2.18 15.20
C VAL A 114 -9.27 1.39 15.50
N ILE A 115 -9.28 0.11 15.11
CA ILE A 115 -10.37 -0.81 15.48
C ILE A 115 -10.24 -1.15 16.97
N ASP A 116 -11.36 -1.17 17.70
CA ASP A 116 -11.41 -1.72 19.06
C ASP A 116 -10.82 -3.14 19.07
N GLU A 117 -10.00 -3.47 20.06
CA GLU A 117 -9.29 -4.75 20.11
C GLU A 117 -10.22 -5.96 19.99
N ALA A 118 -11.36 -5.93 20.68
CA ALA A 118 -12.37 -6.98 20.63
C ALA A 118 -13.02 -7.18 19.25
N LYS A 119 -12.83 -6.25 18.30
CA LYS A 119 -13.34 -6.30 16.92
C LYS A 119 -12.24 -6.53 15.89
N ARG A 120 -10.97 -6.65 16.31
CA ARG A 120 -9.86 -6.93 15.40
C ARG A 120 -9.90 -8.41 15.01
N ASP A 121 -9.80 -8.67 13.71
CA ASP A 121 -9.54 -10.03 13.23
C ASP A 121 -8.12 -10.46 13.62
N SER A 122 -7.89 -11.77 13.73
CA SER A 122 -6.55 -12.30 13.98
C SER A 122 -5.64 -12.08 12.76
N ARG A 123 -4.32 -12.03 12.99
CA ARG A 123 -3.31 -11.90 11.94
C ARG A 123 -3.48 -12.96 10.84
N GLU A 124 -3.72 -14.21 11.24
CA GLU A 124 -3.92 -15.35 10.36
C GLU A 124 -5.14 -15.14 9.46
N LYS A 125 -6.23 -14.61 10.03
CA LYS A 125 -7.46 -14.34 9.28
C LYS A 125 -7.28 -13.22 8.25
N ILE A 126 -6.57 -12.14 8.60
CA ILE A 126 -6.26 -11.05 7.67
C ILE A 126 -5.35 -11.53 6.55
N LYS A 127 -4.33 -12.33 6.90
CA LYS A 127 -3.42 -12.92 5.92
C LYS A 127 -4.16 -13.85 4.96
N ALA A 128 -4.98 -14.76 5.47
CA ALA A 128 -5.79 -15.66 4.65
C ALA A 128 -6.72 -14.89 3.69
N ALA A 129 -7.33 -13.79 4.16
CA ALA A 129 -8.15 -12.92 3.32
C ALA A 129 -7.34 -12.21 2.22
N ALA A 130 -6.11 -11.77 2.53
CA ALA A 130 -5.21 -11.15 1.56
C ALA A 130 -4.70 -12.16 0.52
N ASP A 131 -4.30 -13.35 0.96
CA ASP A 131 -3.83 -14.45 0.11
C ASP A 131 -4.94 -14.89 -0.86
N ALA A 132 -6.18 -15.11 -0.37
CA ALA A 132 -7.32 -15.42 -1.22
C ALA A 132 -7.58 -14.36 -2.31
N TYR A 133 -7.40 -13.07 -1.99
CA TYR A 133 -7.55 -11.99 -2.96
C TYR A 133 -6.45 -12.00 -4.02
N LEU A 134 -5.22 -12.37 -3.67
CA LEU A 134 -4.13 -12.49 -4.63
C LEU A 134 -4.30 -13.76 -5.49
N ASP A 135 -4.73 -14.86 -4.86
CA ASP A 135 -4.95 -16.14 -5.53
C ASP A 135 -6.09 -16.10 -6.55
N MET A 136 -7.09 -15.21 -6.39
CA MET A 136 -8.19 -15.12 -7.37
C MET A 136 -7.72 -14.77 -8.79
N TRP A 137 -6.53 -14.17 -8.92
CA TRP A 137 -5.94 -13.80 -10.21
C TRP A 137 -5.26 -14.97 -10.93
N SER A 138 -4.94 -16.06 -10.21
CA SER A 138 -4.37 -17.30 -10.76
C SER A 138 -5.34 -18.48 -10.67
N ASN A 139 -6.30 -18.44 -9.75
CA ASN A 139 -7.31 -19.46 -9.50
C ASN A 139 -8.69 -18.81 -9.32
N LYS A 140 -9.55 -18.95 -10.33
CA LYS A 140 -10.90 -18.33 -10.32
C LYS A 140 -11.74 -18.72 -9.11
N SER A 141 -11.60 -19.95 -8.59
CA SER A 141 -12.38 -20.43 -7.45
C SER A 141 -11.96 -19.81 -6.12
N ALA A 142 -10.78 -19.17 -6.03
CA ALA A 142 -10.35 -18.48 -4.82
C ALA A 142 -11.21 -17.23 -4.53
N VAL A 143 -11.96 -16.72 -5.51
CA VAL A 143 -12.88 -15.58 -5.34
C VAL A 143 -13.94 -15.83 -4.25
N ASP A 144 -14.35 -17.09 -4.07
CA ASP A 144 -15.37 -17.50 -3.08
C ASP A 144 -14.84 -17.43 -1.64
N ALA A 145 -13.52 -17.52 -1.47
CA ALA A 145 -12.84 -17.42 -0.17
C ALA A 145 -12.53 -15.97 0.23
N VAL A 146 -12.66 -15.00 -0.68
CA VAL A 146 -12.42 -13.59 -0.37
C VAL A 146 -13.59 -13.04 0.46
N PRO A 147 -13.34 -12.49 1.66
CA PRO A 147 -14.41 -11.94 2.50
C PRO A 147 -14.85 -10.56 2.00
N TRP A 148 -15.59 -10.54 0.89
CA TRP A 148 -16.13 -9.32 0.28
C TRP A 148 -17.10 -8.63 1.24
N VAL A 149 -16.67 -7.52 1.83
CA VAL A 149 -17.56 -6.72 2.68
C VAL A 149 -18.25 -5.60 1.89
N TYR A 150 -17.66 -5.06 0.80
CA TYR A 150 -18.25 -3.99 -0.05
C TYR A 150 -17.50 -3.86 -1.40
N THR A 151 -17.97 -2.96 -2.28
CA THR A 151 -17.31 -2.61 -3.54
C THR A 151 -15.87 -2.11 -3.31
N ARG A 152 -14.88 -2.82 -3.86
CA ARG A 152 -13.45 -2.47 -3.71
C ARG A 152 -13.04 -1.58 -4.87
N ALA A 153 -12.49 -0.40 -4.58
CA ALA A 153 -11.77 0.38 -5.57
C ALA A 153 -10.41 -0.29 -5.82
N THR A 154 -10.22 -0.89 -6.99
CA THR A 154 -8.91 -1.40 -7.46
C THR A 154 -8.57 -0.62 -8.72
N GLY A 155 -7.48 0.15 -8.72
CA GLY A 155 -7.12 0.96 -9.89
C GLY A 155 -8.26 1.91 -10.32
N GLY A 156 -8.89 2.61 -9.38
CA GLY A 156 -9.99 3.54 -9.70
C GLY A 156 -11.34 2.93 -10.10
N LEU A 157 -11.48 1.61 -10.27
CA LEU A 157 -12.76 0.94 -10.54
C LEU A 157 -13.33 0.25 -9.30
N THR A 158 -14.64 0.35 -9.09
CA THR A 158 -15.39 -0.41 -8.09
C THR A 158 -15.74 -1.81 -8.59
N THR A 159 -15.29 -2.87 -7.92
CA THR A 159 -15.83 -4.23 -8.14
C THR A 159 -17.20 -4.38 -7.47
N PRO A 160 -18.16 -5.15 -8.02
CA PRO A 160 -19.45 -5.40 -7.37
C PRO A 160 -19.30 -6.21 -6.07
N ALA A 161 -20.23 -6.03 -5.13
CA ALA A 161 -20.33 -6.86 -3.93
C ALA A 161 -20.98 -8.22 -4.26
N SER A 162 -20.57 -9.28 -3.55
CA SER A 162 -21.19 -10.61 -3.65
C SER A 162 -22.68 -10.57 -3.25
N PRO A 163 -23.57 -11.34 -3.93
CA PRO A 163 -25.00 -11.35 -3.64
C PRO A 163 -25.25 -12.07 -2.30
N GLY A 164 -25.11 -11.34 -1.19
CA GLY A 164 -25.34 -11.85 0.15
C GLY A 164 -25.00 -10.90 1.31
N SER A 165 -24.29 -9.79 1.07
CA SER A 165 -23.96 -8.85 2.15
C SER A 165 -25.15 -7.95 2.51
N ARG A 166 -25.61 -8.02 3.77
CA ARG A 166 -26.58 -7.09 4.34
C ARG A 166 -26.01 -5.67 4.25
N ARG A 167 -26.74 -4.78 3.58
CA ARG A 167 -26.45 -3.34 3.49
C ARG A 167 -26.36 -2.71 4.88
N THR A 168 -25.16 -2.55 5.43
CA THR A 168 -24.86 -1.63 6.52
C THR A 168 -23.80 -0.63 6.06
N THR A 169 -24.29 0.57 5.82
CA THR A 169 -23.60 1.75 5.30
C THR A 169 -22.28 2.01 6.05
N THR A 170 -21.17 2.19 5.30
CA THR A 170 -19.89 2.87 5.62
C THR A 170 -18.67 2.02 5.23
N LYS A 171 -17.83 2.57 4.35
CA LYS A 171 -16.53 2.03 3.88
C LYS A 171 -15.55 1.95 5.07
N ARG A 172 -15.55 0.85 5.84
CA ARG A 172 -14.60 0.64 6.95
C ARG A 172 -13.40 -0.18 6.48
N ARG A 173 -12.33 0.49 6.05
CA ARG A 173 -10.96 -0.05 6.09
C ARG A 173 -10.28 0.63 7.26
N THR A 174 -10.26 -0.05 8.40
CA THR A 174 -9.79 0.49 9.66
C THR A 174 -8.44 -0.11 10.03
N ARG A 175 -7.62 0.68 10.72
CA ARG A 175 -6.26 0.31 11.09
C ARG A 175 -6.29 -0.75 12.20
N ILE A 176 -5.63 -1.87 11.96
CA ILE A 176 -5.32 -2.83 13.01
C ILE A 176 -4.08 -2.24 13.69
N GLY A 177 -4.28 -1.67 14.88
CA GLY A 177 -3.17 -1.19 15.71
C GLY A 177 -2.20 -2.34 15.95
N GLY A 178 -0.90 -2.03 15.94
CA GLY A 178 0.23 -2.97 15.96
C GLY A 178 -0.07 -4.25 16.73
N MET A 179 0.01 -5.37 15.99
CA MET A 179 0.27 -6.68 16.55
C MET A 179 1.75 -6.94 16.45
#